data_AF-A0A6M3Y3E6-F1
#
_entry.id   AF-A0A6M3Y3E6-F1
#
_cell.length_a   1.000
_cell.length_b   1.000
_cell.length_c   1.000
_cell.angle_alpha   90.00
_cell.angle_beta   90.00
_cell.angle_gamma   90.00
#
_symmetry.space_group_name_H-M   'P 1'
#
loop_
_entity.id
_entity.type
_entity.pdbx_description
1 polymer ?
#
loop_
_entity_poly.entity_id
_entity_poly.type
_entity_poly.pdbx_seq_one_letter_code
_entity_poly.pdbx_strand_id
1 'polypeptide(L)'
;MLRNIWKGIRNIFKWLPIIWHDRDWDHYFLYEVLRFKLSEMEKHLRLYGHHEDAEKDADVIRICIGALERLIEDDYCKELLTVHHEKWGEIGVGDGGRLVYPNVKTEEDKELCSDELRHCFNEEEKAILADLDLVFGTMKENIRSWWD
;
A
#
# COMPACT_ATOMS: atom_id res chain seq x y z
N MET A 1 11.64 -17.26 -32.98
CA MET A 1 12.40 -15.98 -33.01
C MET A 1 11.47 -14.77 -33.06
N LEU A 2 10.69 -14.55 -34.13
CA LEU A 2 9.78 -13.40 -34.28
C LEU A 2 8.75 -13.25 -33.14
N ARG A 3 8.11 -14.35 -32.71
CA ARG A 3 7.12 -14.33 -31.60
C ARG A 3 7.70 -13.81 -30.28
N ASN A 4 8.98 -14.07 -30.00
CA ASN A 4 9.62 -13.60 -28.76
C ASN A 4 9.99 -12.12 -28.84
N ILE A 5 10.35 -11.62 -30.03
CA ILE A 5 10.60 -10.19 -30.28
C ILE A 5 9.31 -9.38 -30.06
N TRP A 6 8.18 -9.86 -30.59
CA TRP A 6 6.87 -9.22 -30.36
C TRP A 6 6.45 -9.20 -28.90
N LYS A 7 6.71 -10.28 -28.14
CA LYS A 7 6.49 -10.31 -26.68
C LYS A 7 7.34 -9.25 -25.97
N GLY A 8 8.61 -9.11 -26.36
CA GLY A 8 9.52 -8.08 -25.82
C GLY A 8 9.02 -6.66 -26.07
N ILE A 9 8.65 -6.33 -27.31
CA ILE A 9 8.11 -5.01 -27.66
C ILE A 9 6.83 -4.71 -26.86
N ARG A 10 5.90 -5.68 -26.78
CA ARG A 10 4.68 -5.52 -25.98
C ARG A 10 4.99 -5.24 -24.51
N ASN A 11 6.00 -5.92 -23.94
CA ASN A 11 6.41 -5.68 -22.56
C ASN A 11 6.99 -4.27 -22.38
N ILE A 12 7.78 -3.75 -23.32
CA ILE A 12 8.28 -2.37 -23.25
C ILE A 12 7.12 -1.38 -23.16
N PHE A 13 6.13 -1.48 -24.05
CA PHE A 13 4.97 -0.58 -24.02
C PHE A 13 4.14 -0.71 -22.74
N LYS A 14 4.01 -1.92 -22.20
CA LYS A 14 3.33 -2.18 -20.92
C LYS A 14 4.05 -1.53 -19.73
N TRP A 15 5.37 -1.62 -19.69
CA TRP A 15 6.19 -1.10 -18.60
C TRP A 15 6.50 0.40 -18.72
N LEU A 16 6.41 0.97 -19.92
CA LEU A 16 6.77 2.37 -20.18
C LEU A 16 6.09 3.36 -19.23
N PRO A 17 4.78 3.28 -18.93
CA PRO A 17 4.16 4.21 -17.99
C PRO A 17 4.71 4.06 -16.57
N ILE A 18 4.98 2.83 -16.11
CA ILE A 18 5.49 2.57 -14.76
C ILE A 18 6.92 3.12 -14.61
N ILE A 19 7.80 2.79 -15.56
CA ILE A 19 9.20 3.24 -15.54
C ILE A 19 9.31 4.77 -15.68
N TRP A 20 8.42 5.40 -16.45
CA TRP A 20 8.45 6.86 -16.61
C TRP A 20 8.17 7.61 -15.29
N HIS A 21 7.30 7.06 -14.45
CA HIS A 21 6.93 7.67 -13.16
C HIS A 21 7.82 7.22 -11.99
N ASP A 22 8.62 6.17 -12.16
CA ASP A 22 9.50 5.59 -11.15
C ASP A 22 10.56 6.58 -10.60
N ARG A 23 10.87 6.49 -9.30
CA ARG A 23 11.89 7.30 -8.61
C ARG A 23 12.51 6.50 -7.46
N ASP A 24 13.79 6.77 -7.16
CA ASP A 24 14.58 5.95 -6.21
C ASP A 24 14.44 6.34 -4.72
N TRP A 25 13.73 7.41 -4.41
CA TRP A 25 13.72 8.07 -3.10
C TRP A 25 12.58 7.67 -2.14
N ASP A 26 11.65 6.81 -2.58
CA ASP A 26 10.46 6.46 -1.77
C ASP A 26 9.95 5.03 -2.04
N HIS A 27 9.37 4.41 -1.01
CA HIS A 27 8.81 3.07 -1.04
C HIS A 27 7.56 2.97 -1.92
N TYR A 28 6.82 4.07 -2.10
CA TYR A 28 5.69 4.18 -3.02
C TYR A 28 6.01 3.61 -4.42
N PHE A 29 7.17 3.98 -4.98
CA PHE A 29 7.57 3.55 -6.32
C PHE A 29 7.88 2.06 -6.40
N LEU A 30 8.49 1.51 -5.34
CA LEU A 30 8.69 0.07 -5.20
C LEU A 30 7.35 -0.68 -5.18
N TYR A 31 6.36 -0.17 -4.45
CA TYR A 31 5.04 -0.78 -4.37
C TYR A 31 4.31 -0.73 -5.71
N GLU A 32 4.39 0.37 -6.46
CA GLU A 32 3.83 0.48 -7.81
C GLU A 32 4.44 -0.54 -8.78
N VAL A 33 5.77 -0.71 -8.75
CA VAL A 33 6.48 -1.69 -9.58
C VAL A 33 6.05 -3.12 -9.22
N LEU A 34 5.97 -3.44 -7.92
CA LEU A 34 5.53 -4.75 -7.44
C LEU A 34 4.07 -5.02 -7.82
N ARG A 35 3.17 -4.06 -7.57
CA ARG A 35 1.74 -4.17 -7.87
C ARG A 35 1.53 -4.43 -9.36
N PHE A 36 2.24 -3.69 -10.21
CA PHE A 36 2.19 -3.90 -11.66
C PHE A 36 2.68 -5.29 -12.06
N LYS A 37 3.84 -5.72 -11.55
CA LYS A 37 4.42 -7.03 -11.89
C LYS A 37 3.51 -8.18 -11.45
N LEU A 38 3.00 -8.12 -10.23
CA LEU A 38 2.07 -9.11 -9.68
C LEU A 38 0.75 -9.14 -10.45
N SER A 39 0.22 -7.97 -10.85
CA SER A 39 -0.97 -7.89 -11.70
C SER A 39 -0.78 -8.58 -13.05
N GLU A 40 0.39 -8.47 -13.67
CA GLU A 40 0.68 -9.16 -14.93
C GLU A 40 0.89 -10.67 -14.73
N MET A 41 1.41 -11.10 -13.57
CA MET A 41 1.53 -12.52 -13.21
C MET A 41 0.16 -13.15 -12.96
N GLU A 42 -0.69 -12.50 -12.16
CA GLU A 42 -2.05 -12.94 -11.87
C GLU A 42 -2.87 -13.13 -13.15
N LYS A 43 -2.86 -12.13 -14.05
CA LYS A 43 -3.52 -12.24 -15.36
C LYS A 43 -2.96 -13.39 -16.19
N HIS A 44 -1.64 -13.62 -16.14
CA HIS A 44 -1.02 -14.70 -16.90
C HIS A 44 -1.45 -16.06 -16.36
N LEU A 45 -1.47 -16.24 -15.04
CA LEU A 45 -1.92 -17.48 -14.41
C LEU A 45 -3.38 -17.79 -14.73
N ARG A 46 -4.28 -16.81 -14.64
CA ARG A 46 -5.70 -17.02 -14.99
C ARG A 46 -5.94 -17.36 -16.46
N LEU A 47 -5.11 -16.84 -17.36
CA LEU A 47 -5.31 -17.02 -18.80
C LEU A 47 -4.57 -18.23 -19.38
N TYR A 48 -3.41 -18.56 -18.80
CA TYR A 48 -2.45 -19.51 -19.37
C TYR A 48 -1.85 -20.46 -18.34
N GLY A 49 -2.33 -20.45 -17.10
CA GLY A 49 -1.93 -21.39 -16.07
C GLY A 49 -2.25 -22.82 -16.50
N HIS A 50 -1.29 -23.72 -16.33
CA HIS A 50 -1.42 -25.12 -16.72
C HIS A 50 -1.13 -26.09 -15.58
N HIS A 51 -0.65 -25.58 -14.44
CA HIS A 51 -0.46 -26.35 -13.23
C HIS A 51 -1.74 -26.43 -12.41
N GLU A 52 -1.79 -27.41 -11.52
CA GLU A 52 -2.97 -27.75 -10.72
C GLU A 52 -3.47 -26.58 -9.86
N ASP A 53 -2.54 -25.78 -9.31
CA ASP A 53 -2.83 -24.69 -8.39
C ASP A 53 -2.88 -23.30 -9.04
N ALA A 54 -2.89 -23.20 -10.38
CA ALA A 54 -2.77 -21.90 -11.07
C ALA A 54 -3.81 -20.84 -10.65
N GLU A 55 -5.06 -21.23 -10.50
CA GLU A 55 -6.13 -20.32 -10.06
C GLU A 55 -5.96 -19.91 -8.59
N LYS A 56 -5.54 -20.84 -7.74
CA LYS A 56 -5.27 -20.58 -6.33
C LYS A 56 -4.09 -19.62 -6.17
N ASP A 57 -3.02 -19.81 -6.93
CA ASP A 57 -1.88 -18.89 -6.96
C ASP A 57 -2.30 -17.51 -7.46
N ALA A 58 -3.14 -17.44 -8.49
CA ALA A 58 -3.70 -16.18 -8.97
C ALA A 58 -4.52 -15.47 -7.88
N ASP A 59 -5.31 -16.19 -7.09
CA ASP A 59 -6.07 -15.63 -5.97
C ASP A 59 -5.15 -15.12 -4.85
N VAL A 60 -4.09 -15.87 -4.52
CA VAL A 60 -3.08 -15.45 -3.54
C VAL A 60 -2.35 -14.19 -4.00
N ILE A 61 -1.95 -14.11 -5.27
CA ILE A 61 -1.34 -12.90 -5.85
C ILE A 61 -2.33 -11.73 -5.82
N ARG A 62 -3.63 -11.98 -6.09
CA ARG A 62 -4.67 -10.96 -6.01
C ARG A 62 -4.79 -10.35 -4.60
N ILE A 63 -4.65 -11.15 -3.55
CA ILE A 63 -4.62 -10.66 -2.17
C ILE A 63 -3.42 -9.73 -1.94
N CYS A 64 -2.22 -10.12 -2.44
CA CYS A 64 -1.03 -9.27 -2.36
C CYS A 64 -1.20 -7.94 -3.12
N ILE A 65 -1.85 -7.96 -4.30
CA ILE A 65 -2.16 -6.75 -5.07
C ILE A 65 -3.05 -5.81 -4.26
N GLY A 66 -4.11 -6.33 -3.61
CA GLY A 66 -5.01 -5.50 -2.81
C GLY A 66 -4.33 -4.90 -1.57
N ALA A 67 -3.38 -5.59 -0.96
CA ALA A 67 -2.57 -5.05 0.12
C ALA A 67 -1.61 -3.95 -0.37
N LEU A 68 -0.98 -4.14 -1.53
CA LEU A 68 -0.17 -3.09 -2.17
C LEU A 68 -1.01 -1.86 -2.52
N GLU A 69 -2.24 -2.04 -3.02
CA GLU A 69 -3.15 -0.93 -3.32
C GLU A 69 -3.45 -0.08 -2.08
N ARG A 70 -3.65 -0.70 -0.90
CA ARG A 70 -3.82 0.03 0.36
C ARG A 70 -2.54 0.75 0.80
N LEU A 71 -1.38 0.09 0.70
CA LEU A 71 -0.09 0.71 1.00
C LEU A 71 0.23 1.90 0.08
N ILE A 72 -0.28 1.89 -1.16
CA ILE A 72 -0.11 2.96 -2.14
C ILE A 72 -1.08 4.12 -1.88
N GLU A 73 -2.32 3.82 -1.48
CA GLU A 73 -3.32 4.84 -1.13
C GLU A 73 -2.95 5.57 0.17
N ASP A 74 -2.34 4.85 1.12
CA ASP A 74 -1.81 5.38 2.39
C ASP A 74 -2.83 6.20 3.18
N ASP A 75 -4.07 5.69 3.27
CA ASP A 75 -5.19 6.37 3.94
C ASP A 75 -5.70 5.63 5.19
N TYR A 76 -4.86 4.77 5.78
CA TYR A 76 -5.19 3.89 6.92
C TYR A 76 -5.80 4.61 8.12
N CYS A 77 -5.33 5.81 8.46
CA CYS A 77 -5.82 6.58 9.60
C CYS A 77 -6.94 7.59 9.27
N LYS A 78 -7.34 7.73 8.00
CA LYS A 78 -8.14 8.87 7.53
C LYS A 78 -9.45 9.05 8.30
N GLU A 79 -10.17 7.98 8.57
CA GLU A 79 -11.43 8.02 9.31
C GLU A 79 -11.22 8.41 10.79
N LEU A 80 -10.22 7.82 11.45
CA LEU A 80 -9.88 8.12 12.84
C LEU A 80 -9.38 9.55 13.01
N LEU A 81 -8.55 10.04 12.09
CA LEU A 81 -8.11 11.45 12.06
C LEU A 81 -9.28 12.40 11.82
N THR A 82 -10.23 12.03 10.96
CA THR A 82 -11.44 12.85 10.73
C THR A 82 -12.23 13.01 12.02
N VAL A 83 -12.50 11.92 12.74
CA VAL A 83 -13.18 11.96 14.04
C VAL A 83 -12.39 12.79 15.06
N HIS A 84 -11.06 12.66 15.07
CA HIS A 84 -10.18 13.43 15.94
C HIS A 84 -10.26 14.94 15.64
N HIS A 85 -10.23 15.34 14.36
CA HIS A 85 -10.34 16.74 13.95
C HIS A 85 -11.74 17.33 14.15
N GLU A 86 -12.80 16.54 13.98
CA GLU A 86 -14.17 16.98 14.30
C GLU A 86 -14.30 17.31 15.79
N LYS A 87 -13.65 16.52 16.66
CA LYS A 87 -13.68 16.71 18.10
C LYS A 87 -12.79 17.89 18.55
N TRP A 88 -11.54 17.94 18.10
CA TRP A 88 -10.54 18.87 18.63
C TRP A 88 -10.35 20.13 17.77
N GLY A 89 -10.96 20.16 16.58
CA GLY A 89 -10.75 21.16 15.54
C GLY A 89 -9.59 20.80 14.62
N GLU A 90 -9.59 21.38 13.42
CA GLU A 90 -8.46 21.25 12.49
C GLU A 90 -7.17 21.80 13.10
N ILE A 91 -6.07 21.10 12.85
CA ILE A 91 -4.76 21.45 13.40
C ILE A 91 -4.30 22.81 12.85
N GLY A 92 -3.98 23.72 13.75
CA GLY A 92 -3.47 25.05 13.43
C GLY A 92 -2.01 25.22 13.86
N VAL A 93 -1.38 26.28 13.34
CA VAL A 93 -0.06 26.73 13.81
C VAL A 93 -0.26 27.96 14.68
N GLY A 94 0.07 27.83 15.97
CA GLY A 94 0.04 28.90 16.95
C GLY A 94 1.38 29.63 17.08
N ASP A 95 1.45 30.53 18.04
CA ASP A 95 2.64 31.34 18.28
C ASP A 95 3.88 30.47 18.52
N GLY A 96 4.98 30.84 17.85
CA GLY A 96 6.25 30.12 17.92
C GLY A 96 6.26 28.78 17.18
N GLY A 97 5.30 28.52 16.28
CA GLY A 97 5.29 27.33 15.44
C GLY A 97 4.73 26.08 16.12
N ARG A 98 4.06 26.23 17.27
CA ARG A 98 3.44 25.11 17.98
C ARG A 98 2.15 24.68 17.28
N LEU A 99 1.93 23.38 17.20
CA LEU A 99 0.64 22.85 16.75
C LEU A 99 -0.41 23.11 17.84
N VAL A 100 -1.58 23.59 17.42
CA VAL A 100 -2.70 23.92 18.32
C VAL A 100 -4.00 23.34 17.78
N TYR A 101 -4.79 22.79 18.69
CA TYR A 101 -6.14 22.32 18.44
C TYR A 101 -7.13 23.32 19.07
N PRO A 102 -8.03 23.95 18.29
CA PRO A 102 -8.92 25.02 18.77
C PRO A 102 -9.79 24.65 19.98
N ASN A 103 -10.17 23.38 20.12
CA ASN A 103 -11.07 22.94 21.18
C ASN A 103 -10.34 22.45 22.44
N VAL A 104 -9.00 22.40 22.46
CA VAL A 104 -8.22 22.07 23.66
C VAL A 104 -8.16 23.29 24.58
N LYS A 105 -8.78 23.19 25.76
CA LYS A 105 -8.93 24.32 26.70
C LYS A 105 -8.25 24.10 28.05
N THR A 106 -8.06 22.84 28.42
CA THR A 106 -7.49 22.41 29.70
C THR A 106 -6.29 21.49 29.49
N GLU A 107 -5.54 21.24 30.55
CA GLU A 107 -4.41 20.30 30.47
C GLU A 107 -4.90 18.85 30.34
N GLU A 108 -6.08 18.53 30.87
CA GLU A 108 -6.75 17.24 30.68
C GLU A 108 -7.19 17.04 29.21
N ASP A 109 -7.75 18.07 28.58
CA ASP A 109 -8.07 18.03 27.14
C ASP A 109 -6.83 17.76 26.29
N LYS A 110 -5.70 18.36 26.66
CA LYS A 110 -4.43 18.22 25.96
C LYS A 110 -3.88 16.80 26.08
N GLU A 111 -3.95 16.20 27.27
CA GLU A 111 -3.58 14.80 27.49
C GLU A 111 -4.48 13.87 26.66
N LEU A 112 -5.80 14.05 26.72
CA LEU A 112 -6.75 13.22 25.98
C LEU A 112 -6.59 13.36 24.46
N CYS A 113 -6.43 14.58 23.95
CA CYS A 113 -6.15 14.86 22.55
C CYS A 113 -4.86 14.17 22.10
N SER A 114 -3.79 14.26 22.89
CA SER A 114 -2.53 13.59 22.57
C SER A 114 -2.65 12.06 22.58
N ASP A 115 -3.43 11.50 23.49
CA ASP A 115 -3.61 10.05 23.61
C ASP A 115 -4.46 9.49 22.46
N GLU A 116 -5.53 10.19 22.06
CA GLU A 116 -6.35 9.82 20.90
C GLU A 116 -5.55 9.88 19.60
N LEU A 117 -4.75 10.93 19.41
CA LEU A 117 -3.89 11.04 18.23
C LEU A 117 -2.83 9.93 18.21
N ARG A 118 -2.22 9.62 19.36
CA ARG A 118 -1.27 8.51 19.46
C ARG A 118 -1.93 7.17 19.16
N HIS A 119 -3.16 6.96 19.63
CA HIS A 119 -3.92 5.76 19.30
C HIS A 119 -4.15 5.66 17.80
N CYS A 120 -4.55 6.75 17.14
CA CYS A 120 -4.73 6.81 15.69
C CYS A 120 -3.47 6.35 14.92
N PHE A 121 -2.31 6.90 15.25
CA PHE A 121 -1.04 6.53 14.60
C PHE A 121 -0.62 5.08 14.90
N ASN A 122 -0.89 4.59 16.11
CA ASN A 122 -0.60 3.19 16.45
C ASN A 122 -1.48 2.22 15.66
N GLU A 123 -2.75 2.54 15.40
CA GLU A 123 -3.63 1.70 14.59
C GLU A 123 -3.21 1.71 13.11
N GLU A 124 -2.80 2.86 12.60
CA GLU A 124 -2.21 2.99 11.26
C GLU A 124 -0.95 2.14 11.10
N GLU A 125 0.02 2.28 12.01
CA GLU A 125 1.26 1.50 11.96
C GLU A 125 0.97 -0.01 11.96
N LYS A 126 0.03 -0.48 12.80
CA LYS A 126 -0.40 -1.88 12.81
C LYS A 126 -0.98 -2.32 11.46
N ALA A 127 -1.81 -1.49 10.84
CA ALA A 127 -2.45 -1.82 9.57
C ALA A 127 -1.43 -1.87 8.42
N ILE A 128 -0.49 -0.91 8.39
CA ILE A 128 0.64 -0.91 7.45
C ILE A 128 1.47 -2.18 7.62
N LEU A 129 1.88 -2.50 8.85
CA LEU A 129 2.69 -3.70 9.12
C LEU A 129 1.96 -4.98 8.74
N ALA A 130 0.64 -5.07 8.98
CA ALA A 130 -0.16 -6.22 8.56
C ALA A 130 -0.18 -6.40 7.04
N ASP A 131 -0.29 -5.31 6.28
CA ASP A 131 -0.26 -5.36 4.81
C ASP A 131 1.13 -5.66 4.27
N LEU A 132 2.19 -5.14 4.90
CA LEU A 132 3.57 -5.51 4.58
C LEU A 132 3.82 -7.00 4.82
N ASP A 133 3.38 -7.53 5.96
CA ASP A 133 3.48 -8.96 6.28
C ASP A 133 2.68 -9.80 5.29
N LEU A 134 1.48 -9.34 4.91
CA LEU A 134 0.65 -10.01 3.92
C LEU A 134 1.34 -10.06 2.55
N VAL A 135 1.95 -8.96 2.08
CA VAL A 135 2.65 -8.93 0.79
C VAL A 135 3.92 -9.75 0.85
N PHE A 136 4.85 -9.36 1.72
CA PHE A 136 6.21 -9.91 1.72
C PHE A 136 6.28 -11.30 2.36
N GLY A 137 5.43 -11.60 3.34
CA GLY A 137 5.29 -12.94 3.92
C GLY A 137 4.73 -13.92 2.90
N THR A 138 3.63 -13.57 2.22
CA THR A 138 3.06 -14.42 1.16
C THR A 138 4.05 -14.63 0.02
N MET A 139 4.73 -13.58 -0.43
CA MET A 139 5.78 -13.71 -1.46
C MET A 139 6.89 -14.63 -0.99
N LYS A 140 7.40 -14.46 0.23
CA LYS A 140 8.46 -15.33 0.79
C LYS A 140 8.08 -16.82 0.73
N GLU A 141 6.82 -17.15 0.99
CA GLU A 141 6.34 -18.53 1.01
C GLU A 141 6.11 -19.11 -0.39
N ASN A 142 5.61 -18.30 -1.34
CA ASN A 142 5.05 -18.81 -2.60
C ASN A 142 5.82 -18.38 -3.86
N ILE A 143 6.78 -17.45 -3.77
CA ILE A 143 7.45 -16.88 -4.95
C ILE A 143 8.17 -17.91 -5.82
N ARG A 144 8.45 -19.13 -5.36
CA ARG A 144 9.07 -20.17 -6.19
C ARG A 144 8.04 -21.07 -6.89
N SER A 145 6.84 -21.23 -6.32
CA SER A 145 5.79 -22.10 -6.88
C SER A 145 4.89 -21.39 -7.88
N TRP A 146 4.81 -20.06 -7.84
CA TRP A 146 3.98 -19.26 -8.77
C TRP A 146 4.33 -19.40 -10.27
N TRP A 147 5.35 -20.17 -10.64
CA TRP A 147 5.78 -20.42 -12.02
C TRP A 147 5.87 -21.90 -12.38
N ASP A 148 5.58 -22.80 -11.42
CA ASP A 148 5.49 -24.24 -11.69
C ASP A 148 4.26 -24.55 -12.55
#